data_AF-A0A954S3R0-F1
#
_entry.id   AF-A0A954S3R0-F1
#
_cell.length_a   1.000
_cell.length_b   1.000
_cell.length_c   1.000
_cell.angle_alpha   90.00
_cell.angle_beta   90.00
_cell.angle_gamma   90.00
#
_symmetry.space_group_name_H-M   'P 1'
#
loop_
_entity.id
_entity.type
_entity.pdbx_description
1 polymer ?
#
loop_
_entity_poly.entity_id
_entity_poly.type
_entity_poly.pdbx_seq_one_letter_code
_entity_poly.pdbx_strand_id
1 'polypeptide(L)' 'MSDWDETDDWTEESDDDQGVDVRPCPSCGVEIYEEAERCPHCGEYVVWSNSAFAGKPKWWVVLGIMGIIAVIVVLASL' A
#
# COMPACT_ATOMS: atom_id res chain seq x y z
N MET A 1 2.02 57.78 17.50
CA MET A 1 2.81 57.28 16.35
C MET A 1 3.14 55.85 16.66
N SER A 2 2.56 54.95 15.89
CA SER A 2 2.64 53.49 16.00
C SER A 2 3.98 53.00 15.47
N ASP A 3 4.77 52.41 16.34
CA ASP A 3 5.98 51.67 16.02
C ASP A 3 5.68 50.20 16.34
N TRP A 4 5.17 49.50 15.34
CA TRP A 4 4.94 48.05 15.36
C TRP A 4 5.25 47.58 13.94
N ASP A 5 6.53 47.57 13.60
CA ASP A 5 7.07 46.97 12.38
C ASP A 5 8.00 45.82 12.79
N GLU A 6 7.41 44.68 13.12
CA GLU A 6 8.11 43.39 13.04
C GLU A 6 7.03 42.32 12.82
N THR A 7 6.48 42.32 11.60
CA THR A 7 5.69 41.19 11.12
C THR A 7 6.69 40.12 10.73
N ASP A 8 6.97 39.24 11.67
CA ASP A 8 7.74 38.02 11.48
C ASP A 8 7.03 37.17 10.42
N ASP A 9 7.51 37.27 9.17
CA ASP A 9 7.07 36.51 8.00
C ASP A 9 7.56 35.07 8.14
N TRP A 10 6.96 34.32 9.06
CA TRP A 10 7.01 32.87 9.05
C TRP A 10 6.08 32.39 7.93
N THR A 11 6.61 32.25 6.72
CA THR A 11 5.98 31.38 5.73
C THR A 11 6.07 29.95 6.25
N GLU A 12 5.05 29.52 7.00
CA GLU A 12 4.76 28.12 7.23
C GLU A 12 4.43 27.50 5.87
N GLU A 13 5.47 27.06 5.16
CA GLU A 13 5.33 26.10 4.08
C GLU A 13 4.91 24.78 4.74
N SER A 14 3.60 24.68 4.99
CA SER A 14 2.92 23.46 5.37
C SER A 14 3.01 22.50 4.18
N ASP A 15 4.08 21.70 4.15
CA ASP A 15 4.14 20.40 3.48
C ASP A 15 3.20 19.41 4.23
N ASP A 16 1.93 19.78 4.37
CA ASP A 16 0.86 18.98 4.97
C ASP A 16 0.31 17.99 3.94
N ASP A 17 1.18 17.11 3.45
CA ASP A 17 0.78 15.86 2.79
C ASP A 17 1.08 14.66 3.72
N GLN A 18 0.89 14.85 5.03
CA GLN A 18 0.64 13.74 5.97
C GLN A 18 -0.78 13.21 5.78
N GLY A 19 -1.12 12.87 4.53
CA GLY A 19 -2.39 12.25 4.18
C GLY A 19 -2.55 10.96 4.99
N VAL A 20 -3.65 10.85 5.72
CA VAL A 20 -4.03 9.58 6.35
C VAL A 20 -4.17 8.52 5.26
N ASP A 21 -3.42 7.43 5.36
CA ASP A 21 -3.46 6.34 4.39
C ASP A 21 -4.83 5.63 4.45
N VAL A 22 -5.72 6.03 3.55
CA VAL A 22 -7.04 5.43 3.37
C VAL A 22 -7.07 4.61 2.09
N ARG A 23 -7.74 3.46 2.15
CA ARG A 23 -7.95 2.56 1.01
C ARG A 23 -9.39 2.08 0.94
N PRO A 24 -9.91 1.77 -0.27
CA PRO A 24 -11.25 1.22 -0.41
C PRO A 24 -11.32 -0.20 0.16
N CYS A 25 -12.36 -0.45 0.96
CA CYS A 25 -12.66 -1.76 1.52
C CYS A 25 -12.87 -2.78 0.38
N PRO A 26 -12.21 -3.95 0.40
CA PRO A 26 -12.35 -4.96 -0.66
C PRO A 26 -13.76 -5.55 -0.76
N SER A 27 -14.58 -5.44 0.29
CA SER A 27 -15.93 -6.03 0.35
C SER A 27 -17.03 -5.05 -0.04
N CYS A 28 -16.95 -3.78 0.38
CA CYS A 28 -18.00 -2.78 0.13
C CYS A 28 -17.55 -1.54 -0.65
N GLY A 29 -16.25 -1.36 -0.89
CA GLY A 29 -15.68 -0.25 -1.65
C GLY A 29 -15.59 1.09 -0.91
N VAL A 30 -16.05 1.17 0.34
CA VAL A 30 -15.95 2.40 1.14
C VAL A 30 -14.51 2.64 1.60
N GLU A 31 -14.08 3.90 1.58
CA GLU A 31 -12.78 4.33 2.07
C GLU A 31 -12.67 4.08 3.58
N ILE A 32 -11.66 3.30 3.95
CA ILE A 32 -11.33 2.96 5.34
C ILE A 32 -9.83 3.16 5.55
N TYR A 33 -9.41 3.34 6.80
CA TYR A 33 -7.97 3.35 7.13
C TYR A 33 -7.32 2.04 6.70
N GLU A 34 -6.12 2.11 6.12
CA GLU A 34 -5.39 0.93 5.65
C GLU A 34 -5.14 -0.10 6.76
N GLU A 35 -4.89 0.40 7.97
CA GLU A 35 -4.64 -0.37 9.19
C GLU A 35 -5.92 -0.90 9.86
N ALA A 36 -7.11 -0.62 9.32
CA ALA A 36 -8.35 -1.11 9.90
C ALA A 36 -8.47 -2.65 9.73
N GLU A 37 -8.48 -3.39 10.84
CA GLU A 37 -8.67 -4.84 10.85
C GLU A 37 -10.07 -5.25 10.36
N ARG A 38 -11.08 -4.41 10.63
CA ARG A 38 -12.49 -4.64 10.34
C ARG A 38 -13.15 -3.38 9.79
N CYS A 39 -13.90 -3.51 8.72
CA CYS A 39 -14.60 -2.37 8.12
C CYS A 39 -15.76 -1.91 9.02
N PRO A 40 -15.85 -0.62 9.42
CA PRO A 40 -16.95 -0.11 10.24
C PRO A 40 -18.28 -0.01 9.48
N HIS A 41 -18.25 -0.03 8.14
CA HIS A 41 -19.45 0.11 7.31
C HIS A 41 -20.14 -1.22 7.02
N CYS A 42 -19.39 -2.27 6.64
CA CYS A 42 -19.96 -3.57 6.32
C CYS A 42 -19.73 -4.63 7.41
N GLY A 43 -18.81 -4.39 8.34
CA GLY A 43 -18.51 -5.33 9.42
C GLY A 43 -17.68 -6.55 8.98
N GLU A 44 -17.18 -6.58 7.75
CA GLU A 44 -16.30 -7.64 7.24
C GLU A 44 -14.85 -7.39 7.64
N TYR A 45 -14.08 -8.47 7.78
CA TYR A 45 -12.63 -8.38 8.01
C TYR A 45 -11.89 -7.92 6.75
N VAL A 46 -10.96 -6.99 6.91
CA VAL A 46 -10.22 -6.41 5.80
C VAL A 46 -9.05 -7.33 5.45
N VAL A 47 -9.23 -8.14 4.41
CA VAL A 47 -8.20 -9.05 3.93
C VAL A 47 -7.58 -8.49 2.66
N TRP A 48 -6.43 -7.83 2.80
CA TRP A 48 -5.65 -7.36 1.66
C TRP A 48 -5.01 -8.55 0.95
N SER A 49 -5.44 -8.83 -0.28
CA SER A 49 -4.74 -9.80 -1.12
C SER A 49 -3.40 -9.19 -1.55
N ASN A 50 -2.35 -9.42 -0.76
CA ASN A 50 -0.96 -9.17 -1.14
C ASN A 50 -0.52 -10.23 -2.18
N SER A 51 -1.17 -10.23 -3.33
CA SER A 51 -0.75 -11.05 -4.45
C SER A 51 0.60 -10.52 -4.89
N ALA A 52 1.67 -11.26 -4.61
CA ALA A 52 3.03 -10.97 -5.09
C ALA A 52 3.13 -10.92 -6.64
N PHE A 53 2.03 -11.23 -7.34
CA PHE A 53 1.86 -11.19 -8.78
C PHE A 53 1.10 -9.94 -9.27
N ALA A 54 0.52 -9.14 -8.39
CA ALA A 54 -0.14 -7.89 -8.75
C ALA A 54 0.91 -6.86 -9.20
N GLY A 55 1.02 -6.66 -10.52
CA GLY A 55 1.93 -5.67 -11.12
C GLY A 55 3.20 -6.25 -11.76
N LYS A 56 3.50 -7.54 -11.57
CA LYS A 56 4.65 -8.17 -12.25
C LYS A 56 4.23 -8.66 -13.65
N PRO A 57 5.08 -8.49 -14.68
CA PRO A 57 4.74 -8.97 -16.00
C PRO A 57 4.69 -10.51 -16.01
N LYS A 58 3.66 -11.08 -16.65
CA LYS A 58 3.37 -12.52 -16.60
C LYS A 58 4.58 -13.41 -16.96
N TRP A 59 5.51 -12.93 -17.80
CA TRP A 59 6.72 -13.66 -18.17
C TRP A 59 7.70 -13.88 -17.00
N TRP A 60 7.79 -12.93 -16.05
CA TRP A 60 8.62 -13.08 -14.85
C TRP A 60 8.11 -14.21 -13.95
N VAL A 61 6.80 -14.34 -13.86
CA VAL A 61 6.13 -15.40 -13.08
C VAL A 61 6.47 -16.77 -13.69
N VAL A 62 6.39 -16.89 -15.02
CA VAL A 62 6.74 -18.11 -15.74
C VAL A 62 8.20 -18.50 -15.54
N LEU A 63 9.14 -17.53 -15.61
CA LEU A 63 10.56 -17.82 -15.33
C LEU A 63 10.79 -18.30 -13.90
N GLY A 64 10.15 -17.68 -12.91
CA GLY A 64 10.23 -18.11 -11.52
C GLY A 64 9.74 -19.55 -11.34
N ILE A 65 8.57 -19.87 -11.90
CA ILE A 65 8.01 -21.23 -11.86
C ILE A 65 8.92 -22.23 -12.57
N MET A 66 9.47 -21.88 -13.75
CA MET A 66 10.36 -22.75 -14.50
C MET A 66 11.63 -23.09 -13.70
N GLY A 67 12.23 -22.08 -13.05
CA GLY A 67 13.40 -22.29 -12.19
C GLY A 67 13.13 -23.23 -11.02
N ILE A 68 11.99 -23.04 -10.33
CA ILE A 68 11.57 -23.91 -9.21
C ILE A 68 11.38 -25.36 -9.69
N ILE A 69 10.70 -25.56 -10.82
CA ILE A 69 10.49 -26.90 -11.39
C ILE A 69 11.83 -27.57 -11.73
N ALA A 70 12.75 -26.84 -12.37
CA ALA A 70 14.05 -27.39 -12.74
C ALA A 70 14.84 -27.88 -11.51
N VAL A 71 14.82 -27.11 -10.41
CA VAL A 71 15.46 -27.51 -9.14
C VAL A 71 14.83 -28.77 -8.58
N ILE A 72 13.49 -28.85 -8.54
CA ILE A 72 12.77 -30.03 -8.03
C ILE A 72 13.11 -31.28 -8.86
N VAL A 73 13.17 -31.15 -10.19
CA VAL A 73 13.51 -32.26 -11.10
C VAL A 73 14.93 -32.75 -10.84
N VAL A 74 15.90 -31.83 -10.69
CA VAL A 74 17.29 -32.20 -10.39
C VAL A 74 17.39 -32.93 -9.05
N LEU A 75 16.73 -32.43 -8.01
CA LEU A 75 16.73 -33.07 -6.69
C LEU A 75 16.03 -34.44 -6.69
N ALA A 76 14.99 -34.63 -7.50
CA ALA A 76 14.27 -35.90 -7.61
C ALA A 76 14.98 -36.94 -8.48
N SER A 77 15.95 -36.53 -9.29
CA SER A 77 16.75 -37.40 -10.16
C SER A 77 18.16 -37.71 -9.62
N LEU A 78 18.49 -37.15 -8.46
CA LEU A 78 19.63 -37.53 -7.61
C LEU A 78 19.27 -38.70 -6.68
#